data_AF-A0A379FV35-F1
#
_entry.id   AF-A0A379FV35-F1
#
_cell.length_a   1.000
_cell.length_b   1.000
_cell.length_c   1.000
_cell.angle_alpha   90.00
_cell.angle_beta   90.00
_cell.angle_gamma   90.00
#
_symmetry.space_group_name_H-M   'P 1'
#
loop_
_entity.id
_entity.type
_entity.pdbx_description
1 polymer ?
#
loop_
_entity_poly.entity_id
_entity_poly.type
_entity_poly.pdbx_seq_one_letter_code
_entity_poly.pdbx_strand_id
1 'polypeptide(L)'
;MCSTCGCASRERKIEGDDHHHGHDHHHDHDHHDHHHDHESHGQTVIIHHHYYHQGDVHNHYHQYEPAPAENKSKKHKHKHKHKHIYQTAEASFKPAGEHHDLDYGHGEAGTHAPGISQKRMLQIEMDVLDKNNHLAEHNREDFNQKNILVLNLVSSPGSGKTTLLTETLLRLRDKINCAVIEGDQQTTNDAQRIRETGVPAIQVNTGKGCHLDAQMVHDATARLDLSDNSLLFIENVGNLVCPASFDLGERHKVAVLSVTEGEDKPLKYPHMFAAADIMLLNKIDLLPYLNFDVDACIANAKQVNPNIQVIQVSATRGEGMDAWLAWLETQLCA
;
A
#
# COMPACT_ATOMS: atom_id res chain seq x y z
N MET A 1 25.40 -6.41 -21.45
CA MET A 1 24.22 -7.30 -21.58
C MET A 1 23.16 -6.79 -20.61
N CYS A 2 21.92 -6.61 -21.05
CA CYS A 2 20.82 -6.22 -20.15
C CYS A 2 20.44 -7.44 -19.29
N SER A 3 20.51 -7.30 -17.96
CA SER A 3 20.26 -8.38 -16.99
C SER A 3 18.78 -8.79 -16.89
N THR A 4 17.88 -8.11 -17.60
CA THR A 4 16.44 -8.33 -17.51
C THR A 4 15.86 -8.95 -18.79
N CYS A 5 16.50 -8.79 -19.95
CA CYS A 5 15.98 -9.36 -21.21
C CYS A 5 17.01 -10.10 -22.08
N GLY A 6 18.30 -10.11 -21.72
CA GLY A 6 19.30 -10.92 -22.42
C GLY A 6 19.63 -10.50 -23.87
N CYS A 7 19.00 -9.48 -24.45
CA CYS A 7 19.24 -9.09 -25.84
C CYS A 7 20.57 -8.32 -26.02
N ALA A 8 21.38 -8.74 -26.98
CA ALA A 8 22.55 -8.02 -27.48
C ALA A 8 22.14 -6.89 -28.44
N SER A 9 23.03 -5.91 -28.64
CA SER A 9 22.78 -4.61 -29.29
C SER A 9 22.54 -4.63 -30.80
N ARG A 10 21.98 -5.70 -31.38
CA ARG A 10 21.55 -5.77 -32.78
C ARG A 10 20.38 -6.74 -32.97
N GLU A 11 19.18 -6.29 -32.62
CA GLU A 11 17.93 -6.77 -33.23
C GLU A 11 16.81 -5.80 -32.82
N ARG A 12 16.65 -4.73 -33.61
CA ARG A 12 15.39 -3.98 -33.68
C ARG A 12 14.79 -4.28 -35.04
N LYS A 13 13.65 -4.97 -35.06
CA LYS A 13 12.67 -4.88 -36.13
C LYS A 13 11.28 -4.82 -35.50
N ILE A 14 10.63 -3.70 -35.73
CA ILE A 14 9.18 -3.49 -35.61
C ILE A 14 8.67 -3.44 -37.05
N GLU A 15 7.47 -3.98 -37.28
CA GLU A 15 6.59 -4.02 -38.47
C GLU A 15 6.18 -5.48 -38.70
N GLY A 16 4.90 -5.86 -38.90
CA GLY A 16 3.80 -5.15 -39.52
C GLY A 16 3.35 -5.97 -40.75
N ASP A 17 2.08 -6.40 -40.72
CA ASP A 17 1.23 -6.98 -41.77
C ASP A 17 1.49 -8.34 -42.45
N ASP A 18 0.37 -9.09 -42.48
CA ASP A 18 -0.17 -10.05 -43.45
C ASP A 18 0.70 -11.15 -44.08
N HIS A 19 0.25 -12.40 -43.93
CA HIS A 19 -0.20 -13.21 -45.08
C HIS A 19 -0.85 -14.54 -44.64
N HIS A 20 -1.97 -14.83 -45.32
CA HIS A 20 -2.72 -16.08 -45.44
C HIS A 20 -1.96 -17.40 -45.29
N HIS A 21 -2.56 -18.35 -44.56
CA HIS A 21 -2.63 -19.76 -44.97
C HIS A 21 -3.95 -20.40 -44.50
N GLY A 22 -4.70 -20.96 -45.45
CA GLY A 22 -5.80 -21.87 -45.16
C GLY A 22 -5.31 -23.31 -45.00
N HIS A 23 -6.04 -24.11 -44.22
CA HIS A 23 -6.67 -25.35 -44.69
C HIS A 23 -7.46 -26.04 -43.54
N ASP A 24 -8.72 -26.30 -43.86
CA ASP A 24 -9.59 -27.45 -43.60
C ASP A 24 -9.59 -28.25 -42.27
N HIS A 25 -10.84 -28.52 -41.87
CA HIS A 25 -11.35 -29.15 -40.66
C HIS A 25 -11.03 -30.65 -40.51
N HIS A 26 -11.01 -31.11 -39.25
CA HIS A 26 -11.68 -32.36 -38.88
C HIS A 26 -12.12 -32.33 -37.40
N HIS A 27 -13.41 -32.57 -37.18
CA HIS A 27 -14.00 -32.88 -35.88
C HIS A 27 -13.83 -34.37 -35.59
N ASP A 28 -13.59 -34.70 -34.32
CA ASP A 28 -14.04 -35.97 -33.74
C ASP A 28 -14.55 -35.71 -32.32
N HIS A 29 -15.76 -36.19 -32.05
CA HIS A 29 -16.35 -36.33 -30.72
C HIS A 29 -15.90 -37.69 -30.16
N ASP A 30 -15.59 -37.78 -28.86
CA ASP A 30 -16.30 -38.75 -28.02
C ASP A 30 -15.97 -38.71 -26.52
N HIS A 31 -17.06 -38.96 -25.79
CA HIS A 31 -17.27 -39.57 -24.48
C HIS A 31 -16.91 -38.87 -23.14
N HIS A 32 -17.99 -38.71 -22.38
CA HIS A 32 -18.12 -38.42 -20.96
C HIS A 32 -17.43 -39.46 -20.06
N ASP A 33 -16.89 -38.98 -18.94
CA ASP A 33 -16.94 -39.70 -17.67
C ASP A 33 -17.18 -38.71 -16.52
N HIS A 34 -18.27 -38.92 -15.79
CA HIS A 34 -18.65 -38.13 -14.62
C HIS A 34 -18.02 -38.76 -13.37
N HIS A 35 -17.16 -37.98 -12.69
CA HIS A 35 -16.82 -38.24 -11.30
C HIS A 35 -17.27 -37.05 -10.45
N HIS A 36 -18.28 -37.27 -9.61
CA HIS A 36 -18.62 -36.39 -8.51
C HIS A 36 -17.66 -36.68 -7.36
N ASP A 37 -17.03 -35.65 -6.81
CA ASP A 37 -16.48 -35.71 -5.45
C ASP A 37 -16.75 -34.39 -4.70
N HIS A 38 -16.98 -34.57 -3.41
CA HIS A 38 -17.70 -33.70 -2.50
C HIS A 38 -17.07 -32.33 -2.24
N GLU A 39 -17.95 -31.35 -2.08
CA GLU A 39 -17.70 -30.02 -1.52
C GLU A 39 -16.93 -30.11 -0.19
N SER A 40 -15.77 -29.46 -0.12
CA SER A 40 -15.26 -28.94 1.16
C SER A 40 -15.40 -27.42 1.13
N HIS A 41 -16.38 -26.90 1.85
CA HIS A 41 -16.48 -25.48 2.14
C HIS A 41 -15.22 -25.03 2.90
N GLY A 42 -14.27 -24.46 2.18
CA GLY A 42 -13.18 -23.68 2.78
C GLY A 42 -13.77 -22.37 3.28
N GLN A 43 -13.93 -22.25 4.60
CA GLN A 43 -14.29 -20.97 5.21
C GLN A 43 -13.18 -19.95 4.92
N THR A 44 -13.52 -18.87 4.22
CA THR A 44 -12.68 -17.68 4.09
C THR A 44 -12.41 -17.11 5.47
N VAL A 45 -11.15 -17.09 5.89
CA VAL A 45 -10.72 -16.31 7.05
C VAL A 45 -10.46 -14.89 6.56
N ILE A 46 -11.38 -13.99 6.85
CA ILE A 46 -11.14 -12.55 6.71
C ILE A 46 -10.27 -12.13 7.90
N ILE A 47 -9.02 -11.76 7.63
CA ILE A 47 -8.15 -11.14 8.62
C ILE A 47 -8.64 -9.70 8.81
N HIS A 48 -9.43 -9.45 9.84
CA HIS A 48 -9.72 -8.10 10.30
C HIS A 48 -8.54 -7.60 11.14
N HIS A 49 -7.81 -6.62 10.61
CA HIS A 49 -6.98 -5.76 11.45
C HIS A 49 -7.93 -4.84 12.23
N HIS A 50 -8.18 -5.18 13.49
CA HIS A 50 -8.93 -4.30 14.38
C HIS A 50 -7.99 -3.20 14.89
N TYR A 51 -8.04 -2.03 14.25
CA TYR A 51 -7.49 -0.80 14.80
C TYR A 51 -8.41 -0.31 15.93
N TYR A 52 -8.05 -0.57 17.19
CA TYR A 52 -8.66 0.13 18.31
C TYR A 52 -7.82 1.34 18.66
N HIS A 53 -8.46 2.51 18.73
CA HIS A 53 -7.94 3.67 19.45
C HIS A 53 -7.54 3.21 20.86
N GLN A 54 -6.28 3.45 21.24
CA GLN A 54 -5.58 3.06 22.50
C GLN A 54 -4.65 1.84 22.45
N GLY A 55 -3.79 1.75 21.43
CA GLY A 55 -2.37 1.40 21.65
C GLY A 55 -1.98 -0.05 21.99
N ASP A 56 -2.90 -1.02 22.06
CA ASP A 56 -2.53 -2.43 22.26
C ASP A 56 -2.91 -3.29 21.03
N VAL A 57 -1.90 -3.87 20.38
CA VAL A 57 -2.06 -4.88 19.32
C VAL A 57 -2.07 -6.26 19.96
N HIS A 58 -3.26 -6.84 20.15
CA HIS A 58 -3.39 -8.21 20.65
C HIS A 58 -3.54 -9.22 19.51
N ASN A 59 -2.48 -9.99 19.26
CA ASN A 59 -2.51 -11.18 18.41
C ASN A 59 -2.95 -12.40 19.24
N HIS A 60 -4.20 -12.85 19.08
CA HIS A 60 -4.65 -14.14 19.64
C HIS A 60 -4.63 -15.23 18.56
N TYR A 61 -3.69 -16.17 18.68
CA TYR A 61 -3.65 -17.40 17.88
C TYR A 61 -3.92 -18.61 18.78
N HIS A 62 -5.03 -19.32 18.55
CA HIS A 62 -5.28 -20.61 19.19
C HIS A 62 -4.58 -21.73 18.38
N GLN A 63 -3.51 -22.29 18.92
CA GLN A 63 -2.95 -23.57 18.47
C GLN A 63 -3.46 -24.72 19.36
N TYR A 64 -3.97 -25.78 18.74
CA TYR A 64 -4.32 -27.04 19.41
C TYR A 64 -3.11 -27.98 19.34
N GLU A 65 -2.44 -28.24 20.46
CA GLU A 65 -1.40 -29.28 20.55
C GLU A 65 -2.03 -30.63 20.96
N PRO A 66 -1.78 -31.74 20.25
CA PRO A 66 -2.11 -33.07 20.75
C PRO A 66 -1.07 -33.58 21.75
N ALA A 67 -1.56 -34.22 22.81
CA ALA A 67 -0.84 -34.73 23.98
C ALA A 67 0.28 -35.77 23.69
N PRO A 68 1.28 -35.94 24.59
CA PRO A 68 2.45 -36.78 24.34
C PRO A 68 2.16 -38.26 24.58
N ALA A 69 2.57 -39.12 23.64
CA ALA A 69 2.52 -40.58 23.79
C ALA A 69 3.85 -41.14 24.30
N GLU A 70 3.74 -42.13 25.20
CA GLU A 70 4.78 -42.72 26.03
C GLU A 70 5.93 -43.44 25.31
N ASN A 71 7.07 -43.43 25.99
CA ASN A 71 8.38 -43.93 25.58
C ASN A 71 8.52 -45.45 25.83
N LYS A 72 8.79 -46.25 24.79
CA LYS A 72 9.39 -47.59 24.94
C LYS A 72 10.57 -47.81 24.00
N SER A 73 11.73 -47.99 24.63
CA SER A 73 13.05 -48.18 24.05
C SER A 73 13.24 -49.57 23.43
N LYS A 74 13.67 -49.65 22.17
CA LYS A 74 14.41 -50.79 21.59
C LYS A 74 15.44 -50.32 20.56
N LYS A 75 16.72 -50.63 20.84
CA LYS A 75 17.91 -50.38 20.01
C LYS A 75 17.87 -51.20 18.72
N HIS A 76 18.03 -50.58 17.54
CA HIS A 76 18.60 -51.26 16.36
C HIS A 76 19.36 -50.32 15.39
N LYS A 77 20.63 -50.68 15.17
CA LYS A 77 21.57 -50.49 14.04
C LYS A 77 21.30 -49.35 13.03
N HIS A 78 22.24 -48.40 12.99
CA HIS A 78 22.36 -47.36 11.99
C HIS A 78 22.60 -47.94 10.58
N LYS A 79 21.66 -47.67 9.68
CA LYS A 79 21.86 -47.65 8.22
C LYS A 79 21.53 -46.24 7.77
N HIS A 80 22.53 -45.47 7.34
CA HIS A 80 22.30 -44.15 6.75
C HIS A 80 21.59 -44.33 5.40
N LYS A 81 20.25 -44.30 5.44
CA LYS A 81 19.44 -43.95 4.28
C LYS A 81 19.24 -42.44 4.37
N HIS A 82 19.79 -41.70 3.41
CA HIS A 82 19.35 -40.33 3.16
C HIS A 82 17.87 -40.39 2.79
N LYS A 83 17.01 -40.19 3.80
CA LYS A 83 15.59 -39.96 3.57
C LYS A 83 15.53 -38.50 3.14
N HIS A 84 15.45 -38.27 1.83
CA HIS A 84 14.93 -37.00 1.34
C HIS A 84 13.62 -36.78 2.08
N ILE A 85 13.60 -35.79 2.97
CA ILE A 85 12.34 -35.24 3.45
C ILE A 85 11.75 -34.67 2.17
N TYR A 86 10.77 -35.38 1.60
CA TYR A 86 9.86 -34.76 0.68
C TYR A 86 9.28 -33.59 1.47
N GLN A 87 9.73 -32.37 1.14
CA GLN A 87 8.84 -31.22 1.26
C GLN A 87 7.58 -31.70 0.57
N THR A 88 6.49 -31.84 1.34
CA THR A 88 5.15 -31.91 0.78
C THR A 88 5.12 -30.88 -0.32
N ALA A 89 4.97 -31.31 -1.58
CA ALA A 89 4.88 -30.41 -2.71
C ALA A 89 3.72 -29.47 -2.38
N GLU A 90 4.04 -28.25 -1.93
CA GLU A 90 3.04 -27.22 -1.76
C GLU A 90 2.38 -27.10 -3.12
N ALA A 91 1.05 -27.26 -3.13
CA ALA A 91 0.29 -27.25 -4.37
C ALA A 91 0.69 -26.00 -5.17
N SER A 92 1.00 -26.19 -6.44
CA SER A 92 1.35 -25.07 -7.32
C SER A 92 0.17 -24.09 -7.33
N PHE A 93 0.46 -22.82 -7.07
CA PHE A 93 -0.54 -21.76 -7.11
C PHE A 93 -1.27 -21.79 -8.46
N LYS A 94 -2.60 -21.72 -8.42
CA LYS A 94 -3.45 -21.54 -9.60
C LYS A 94 -4.29 -20.28 -9.40
N PRO A 95 -4.38 -19.39 -10.40
CA PRO A 95 -5.29 -18.26 -10.30
C PRO A 95 -6.74 -18.76 -10.20
N ALA A 96 -7.58 -18.03 -9.46
CA ALA A 96 -9.02 -18.24 -9.48
C ALA A 96 -9.67 -17.31 -10.50
N GLY A 97 -11.00 -17.38 -10.68
CA GLY A 97 -11.75 -16.44 -11.51
C GLY A 97 -12.98 -17.05 -12.15
N GLU A 98 -14.01 -16.22 -12.35
CA GLU A 98 -15.19 -16.53 -13.16
C GLU A 98 -15.07 -15.87 -14.53
N HIS A 99 -15.87 -16.31 -15.51
CA HIS A 99 -16.07 -15.61 -16.78
C HIS A 99 -14.81 -15.18 -17.55
N HIS A 100 -13.78 -16.03 -17.59
CA HIS A 100 -12.48 -15.82 -18.25
C HIS A 100 -11.51 -14.86 -17.55
N ASP A 101 -11.85 -14.36 -16.37
CA ASP A 101 -10.93 -13.54 -15.58
C ASP A 101 -9.91 -14.40 -14.82
N LEU A 102 -8.75 -13.82 -14.53
CA LEU A 102 -7.68 -14.44 -13.76
C LEU A 102 -7.38 -13.60 -12.53
N ASP A 103 -7.59 -14.19 -11.36
CA ASP A 103 -7.32 -13.60 -10.06
C ASP A 103 -6.13 -14.28 -9.39
N TYR A 104 -5.05 -13.52 -9.28
CA TYR A 104 -3.80 -13.91 -8.61
C TYR A 104 -3.68 -13.34 -7.18
N GLY A 105 -4.65 -12.54 -6.75
CA GLY A 105 -4.72 -11.89 -5.43
C GLY A 105 -5.42 -12.73 -4.37
N HIS A 106 -5.89 -13.93 -4.71
CA HIS A 106 -6.43 -14.87 -3.72
C HIS A 106 -5.35 -15.71 -3.02
N GLY A 107 -5.71 -16.27 -1.87
CA GLY A 107 -4.82 -17.06 -1.01
C GLY A 107 -4.38 -16.28 0.22
N GLU A 108 -3.67 -16.96 1.13
CA GLU A 108 -3.31 -16.37 2.43
C GLU A 108 -2.44 -15.11 2.26
N ALA A 109 -1.57 -15.05 1.24
CA ALA A 109 -0.67 -13.91 1.02
C ALA A 109 -1.31 -12.75 0.24
N GLY A 110 -2.50 -12.94 -0.34
CA GLY A 110 -3.16 -11.90 -1.13
C GLY A 110 -2.43 -11.48 -2.42
N THR A 111 -1.35 -12.18 -2.81
CA THR A 111 -0.50 -11.85 -3.97
C THR A 111 0.27 -13.06 -4.46
N HIS A 112 0.88 -12.97 -5.63
CA HIS A 112 1.60 -14.06 -6.30
C HIS A 112 3.00 -13.65 -6.74
N ALA A 113 3.99 -14.50 -6.48
CA ALA A 113 5.32 -14.41 -7.05
C ALA A 113 5.77 -15.79 -7.55
N PRO A 114 6.28 -15.89 -8.80
CA PRO A 114 6.74 -17.16 -9.35
C PRO A 114 7.80 -17.83 -8.46
N GLY A 115 7.57 -19.10 -8.11
CA GLY A 115 8.52 -19.90 -7.33
C GLY A 115 8.53 -19.61 -5.83
N ILE A 116 7.62 -18.79 -5.31
CA ILE A 116 7.46 -18.52 -3.87
C ILE A 116 6.06 -18.97 -3.43
N SER A 117 5.98 -19.75 -2.36
CA SER A 117 4.68 -20.16 -1.82
C SER A 117 4.01 -19.06 -1.02
N GLN A 118 2.67 -19.14 -0.89
CA GLN A 118 1.87 -18.18 -0.12
C GLN A 118 2.38 -18.03 1.31
N LYS A 119 2.62 -19.15 2.00
CA LYS A 119 3.14 -19.14 3.36
C LYS A 119 4.53 -18.49 3.47
N ARG A 120 5.43 -18.78 2.53
CA ARG A 120 6.77 -18.16 2.54
C ARG A 120 6.70 -16.66 2.26
N MET A 121 5.81 -16.24 1.37
CA MET A 121 5.57 -14.84 1.05
C MET A 121 5.04 -14.07 2.24
N LEU A 122 4.00 -14.59 2.90
CA LEU A 122 3.48 -14.03 4.14
C LEU A 122 4.56 -13.90 5.21
N GLN A 123 5.37 -14.93 5.42
CA GLN A 123 6.44 -14.87 6.40
C GLN A 123 7.44 -13.75 6.10
N ILE A 124 7.83 -13.59 4.83
CA ILE A 124 8.73 -12.51 4.40
C ILE A 124 8.09 -11.15 4.63
N GLU A 125 6.81 -11.00 4.29
CA GLU A 125 6.06 -9.77 4.50
C GLU A 125 5.97 -9.42 5.99
N MET A 126 5.57 -10.36 6.84
CA MET A 126 5.52 -10.19 8.29
C MET A 126 6.88 -9.79 8.88
N ASP A 127 7.95 -10.51 8.52
CA ASP A 127 9.30 -10.22 9.02
C ASP A 127 9.78 -8.79 8.65
N VAL A 128 9.34 -8.27 7.49
CA VAL A 128 9.66 -6.91 7.03
C VAL A 128 8.79 -5.88 7.75
N LEU A 129 7.48 -6.11 7.82
CA LEU A 129 6.53 -5.18 8.44
C LEU A 129 6.72 -5.09 9.96
N ASP A 130 7.02 -6.18 10.66
CA ASP A 130 7.26 -6.18 12.11
C ASP A 130 8.45 -5.27 12.48
N LYS A 131 9.53 -5.34 11.71
CA LYS A 131 10.70 -4.46 11.91
C LYS A 131 10.35 -3.00 11.66
N ASN A 132 9.57 -2.73 10.62
CA ASN A 132 9.10 -1.38 10.33
C ASN A 132 8.22 -0.86 11.47
N ASN A 133 7.28 -1.68 11.96
CA ASN A 133 6.33 -1.29 13.01
C ASN A 133 7.02 -0.95 14.33
N HIS A 134 8.08 -1.68 14.70
CA HIS A 134 8.88 -1.32 15.88
C HIS A 134 9.53 0.07 15.75
N LEU A 135 10.02 0.44 14.56
CA LEU A 135 10.58 1.77 14.31
C LEU A 135 9.50 2.84 14.21
N ALA A 136 8.34 2.52 13.63
CA ALA A 136 7.20 3.42 13.54
C ALA A 136 6.67 3.79 14.93
N GLU A 137 6.61 2.81 15.85
CA GLU A 137 6.25 3.07 17.25
C GLU A 137 7.23 4.02 17.91
N HIS A 138 8.53 3.78 17.74
CA HIS A 138 9.56 4.66 18.29
C HIS A 138 9.46 6.10 17.74
N ASN A 139 9.26 6.25 16.42
CA ASN A 139 9.01 7.56 15.81
C ASN A 139 7.79 8.24 16.44
N ARG A 140 6.68 7.50 16.61
CA ARG A 140 5.45 8.02 17.20
C ARG A 140 5.63 8.47 18.64
N GLU A 141 6.34 7.68 19.45
CA GLU A 141 6.70 8.06 20.82
C GLU A 141 7.45 9.40 20.86
N ASP A 142 8.45 9.56 19.99
CA ASP A 142 9.22 10.81 19.89
C ASP A 142 8.37 11.99 19.44
N PHE A 143 7.48 11.79 18.45
CA PHE A 143 6.55 12.83 17.98
C PHE A 143 5.57 13.23 19.09
N ASN A 144 5.00 12.25 19.80
CA ASN A 144 4.07 12.50 20.91
C ASN A 144 4.75 13.25 22.07
N GLN A 145 5.98 12.87 22.43
CA GLN A 145 6.74 13.56 23.48
C GLN A 145 6.98 15.04 23.17
N LYS A 146 7.19 15.37 21.89
CA LYS A 146 7.41 16.74 21.40
C LYS A 146 6.13 17.45 20.99
N ASN A 147 4.98 16.80 21.12
CA ASN A 147 3.69 17.28 20.64
C ASN A 147 3.72 17.71 19.16
N ILE A 148 4.30 16.87 18.30
CA ILE A 148 4.37 17.09 16.85
C ILE A 148 3.22 16.34 16.19
N LEU A 149 2.32 17.07 15.52
CA LEU A 149 1.31 16.44 14.67
C LEU A 149 1.98 15.98 13.38
N VAL A 150 1.95 14.67 13.10
CA VAL A 150 2.57 14.10 11.89
C VAL A 150 1.50 13.56 10.95
N LEU A 151 1.55 13.97 9.68
CA LEU A 151 0.59 13.60 8.65
C LEU A 151 1.30 12.99 7.44
N ASN A 152 0.85 11.81 6.99
CA ASN A 152 1.39 11.10 5.83
C ASN A 152 0.46 11.28 4.62
N LEU A 153 0.87 12.11 3.65
CA LEU A 153 0.13 12.31 2.41
C LEU A 153 0.47 11.21 1.40
N VAL A 154 -0.54 10.43 1.02
CA VAL A 154 -0.45 9.28 0.11
C VAL A 154 -1.39 9.47 -1.07
N SER A 155 -0.99 9.10 -2.28
CA SER A 155 -1.78 9.34 -3.49
C SER A 155 -1.25 8.56 -4.69
N SER A 156 -1.97 8.54 -5.81
CA SER A 156 -1.36 8.24 -7.12
C SER A 156 -0.37 9.33 -7.54
N PRO A 157 0.55 9.07 -8.48
CA PRO A 157 1.32 10.13 -9.14
C PRO A 157 0.41 11.18 -9.78
N GLY A 158 0.75 12.46 -9.64
CA GLY A 158 0.00 13.55 -10.29
C GLY A 158 -1.32 13.93 -9.61
N SER A 159 -1.70 13.34 -8.47
CA SER A 159 -2.92 13.69 -7.72
C SER A 159 -2.89 15.11 -7.13
N GLY A 160 -1.71 15.74 -7.10
CA GLY A 160 -1.51 17.13 -6.70
C GLY A 160 -1.03 17.32 -5.26
N LYS A 161 -0.45 16.29 -4.61
CA LYS A 161 0.09 16.36 -3.24
C LYS A 161 0.98 17.58 -3.01
N THR A 162 2.03 17.75 -3.81
CA THR A 162 2.96 18.88 -3.65
C THR A 162 2.27 20.23 -3.77
N THR A 163 1.29 20.36 -4.67
CA THR A 163 0.56 21.64 -4.85
C THR A 163 -0.37 21.91 -3.67
N LEU A 164 -1.13 20.90 -3.23
CA LEU A 164 -1.93 20.95 -2.02
C LEU A 164 -1.07 21.31 -0.80
N LEU A 165 0.11 20.70 -0.69
CA LEU A 165 1.03 20.92 0.41
C LEU A 165 1.62 22.32 0.37
N THR A 166 2.14 22.79 -0.77
CA THR A 166 2.66 24.16 -0.89
C THR A 166 1.60 25.22 -0.53
N GLU A 167 0.37 25.03 -1.00
CA GLU A 167 -0.74 25.94 -0.70
C GLU A 167 -1.17 25.89 0.78
N THR A 168 -1.11 24.71 1.40
CA THR A 168 -1.33 24.53 2.84
C THR A 168 -0.24 25.26 3.64
N LEU A 169 1.03 25.05 3.30
CA LEU A 169 2.17 25.66 4.00
C LEU A 169 2.17 27.18 3.90
N LEU A 170 1.88 27.75 2.72
CA LEU A 170 1.78 29.20 2.56
C LEU A 170 0.71 29.84 3.47
N ARG A 171 -0.36 29.11 3.79
CA ARG A 171 -1.43 29.58 4.69
C ARG A 171 -1.13 29.34 6.18
N LEU A 172 -0.20 28.44 6.50
CA LEU A 172 0.14 28.03 7.87
C LEU A 172 1.46 28.59 8.39
N ARG A 173 2.42 28.93 7.52
CA ARG A 173 3.82 29.22 7.91
C ARG A 173 3.99 30.34 8.94
N ASP A 174 3.04 31.28 9.01
CA ASP A 174 3.08 32.41 9.96
C ASP A 174 2.28 32.12 11.26
N LYS A 175 1.67 30.94 11.37
CA LYS A 175 0.80 30.52 12.48
C LYS A 175 1.37 29.36 13.29
N ILE A 176 2.03 28.41 12.63
CA ILE A 176 2.61 27.22 13.25
C ILE A 176 3.92 26.85 12.54
N ASN A 177 4.87 26.33 13.31
CA ASN A 177 6.10 25.78 12.74
C ASN A 177 5.75 24.52 11.95
N CYS A 178 6.13 24.51 10.67
CA CYS A 178 5.96 23.35 9.80
C CYS A 178 7.33 22.82 9.37
N ALA A 179 7.39 21.53 9.07
CA ALA A 179 8.47 20.92 8.32
C ALA A 179 7.93 19.86 7.36
N VAL A 180 8.72 19.49 6.35
CA VAL A 180 8.33 18.48 5.37
C VAL A 180 9.42 17.44 5.13
N ILE A 181 9.02 16.17 5.14
CA ILE A 181 9.77 15.08 4.53
C ILE A 181 9.12 14.82 3.18
N GLU A 182 9.86 15.05 2.10
CA GLU A 182 9.42 14.74 0.74
C GLU A 182 10.08 13.41 0.34
N GLY A 183 9.26 12.47 -0.13
CA GLY A 183 9.71 11.18 -0.65
C GLY A 183 9.34 10.99 -2.12
N ASP A 184 10.36 10.78 -2.96
CA ASP A 184 10.18 10.40 -4.36
C ASP A 184 11.24 9.36 -4.77
N GLN A 185 11.05 8.71 -5.92
CA GLN A 185 12.03 7.78 -6.46
C GLN A 185 13.33 8.49 -6.80
N GLN A 186 13.23 9.68 -7.40
CA GLN A 186 14.35 10.44 -7.95
C GLN A 186 14.06 11.95 -7.92
N THR A 187 15.11 12.74 -8.20
CA THR A 187 15.09 14.21 -8.30
C THR A 187 14.97 14.92 -6.96
N THR A 188 14.85 16.24 -6.97
CA THR A 188 14.63 17.07 -5.78
C THR A 188 13.59 18.17 -6.05
N ASN A 189 12.78 17.99 -7.10
CA ASN A 189 11.97 19.06 -7.67
C ASN A 189 10.87 19.49 -6.69
N ASP A 190 10.17 18.51 -6.11
CA ASP A 190 9.08 18.79 -5.20
C ASP A 190 9.59 19.32 -3.86
N ALA A 191 10.70 18.79 -3.33
CA ALA A 191 11.36 19.38 -2.16
C ALA A 191 11.82 20.82 -2.41
N GLN A 192 12.30 21.17 -3.61
CA GLN A 192 12.66 22.56 -3.94
C GLN A 192 11.43 23.47 -3.93
N ARG A 193 10.33 23.06 -4.57
CA ARG A 193 9.06 23.81 -4.58
C ARG A 193 8.52 24.01 -3.18
N ILE A 194 8.66 23.02 -2.30
CA ILE A 194 8.26 23.13 -0.89
C ILE A 194 9.15 24.16 -0.17
N ARG A 195 10.48 24.13 -0.36
CA ARG A 195 11.39 25.11 0.26
C ARG A 195 11.13 26.54 -0.18
N GLU A 196 10.64 26.76 -1.40
CA GLU A 196 10.24 28.09 -1.91
C GLU A 196 9.10 28.71 -1.08
N THR A 197 8.33 27.92 -0.32
CA THR A 197 7.34 28.44 0.65
C THR A 197 7.97 29.08 1.89
N GLY A 198 9.28 28.84 2.12
CA GLY A 198 10.01 29.23 3.33
C GLY A 198 10.05 28.16 4.42
N VAL A 199 9.34 27.03 4.24
CA VAL A 199 9.28 25.93 5.19
C VAL A 199 10.47 24.97 4.98
N PRO A 200 11.13 24.49 6.06
CA PRO A 200 12.20 23.51 5.95
C PRO A 200 11.68 22.19 5.37
N ALA A 201 12.38 21.68 4.35
CA ALA A 201 12.04 20.40 3.73
C ALA A 201 13.27 19.57 3.38
N ILE A 202 13.20 18.28 3.65
CA ILE A 202 14.24 17.30 3.30
C ILE A 202 13.73 16.33 2.23
N GLN A 203 14.57 16.09 1.22
CA GLN A 203 14.31 15.09 0.18
C GLN A 203 14.78 13.72 0.65
N VAL A 204 13.96 12.71 0.44
CA VAL A 204 14.31 11.29 0.59
C VAL A 204 14.12 10.61 -0.77
N ASN A 205 15.24 10.32 -1.44
CA ASN A 205 15.22 9.59 -2.70
C ASN A 205 15.23 8.08 -2.45
N THR A 206 14.12 7.41 -2.75
CA THR A 206 13.92 5.98 -2.47
C THR A 206 14.54 5.07 -3.55
N GLY A 207 15.05 5.64 -4.64
CA GLY A 207 15.66 4.89 -5.73
C GLY A 207 14.62 4.10 -6.51
N LYS A 208 14.56 2.79 -6.28
CA LYS A 208 13.52 1.90 -6.83
C LYS A 208 12.41 1.60 -5.83
N GLY A 209 12.52 2.10 -4.60
CA GLY A 209 11.48 1.99 -3.59
C GLY A 209 10.17 2.61 -4.10
N CYS A 210 9.06 2.05 -3.65
CA CYS A 210 7.72 2.48 -4.04
C CYS A 210 6.95 3.17 -2.89
N HIS A 211 7.62 3.37 -1.75
CA HIS A 211 7.11 3.97 -0.51
C HIS A 211 8.29 4.48 0.34
N LEU A 212 7.99 5.34 1.31
CA LEU A 212 8.85 5.59 2.48
C LEU A 212 8.58 4.55 3.57
N ASP A 213 9.61 4.20 4.34
CA ASP A 213 9.49 3.37 5.55
C ASP A 213 9.83 4.18 6.82
N ALA A 214 9.59 3.59 8.00
CA ALA A 214 9.80 4.26 9.28
C ALA A 214 11.27 4.64 9.53
N GLN A 215 12.24 3.86 9.03
CA GLN A 215 13.67 4.17 9.18
C GLN A 215 14.03 5.42 8.38
N MET A 216 13.54 5.53 7.14
CA MET A 216 13.75 6.70 6.30
C MET A 216 13.20 7.97 6.96
N VAL A 217 12.03 7.88 7.59
CA VAL A 217 11.43 8.99 8.33
C VAL A 217 12.26 9.34 9.56
N HIS A 218 12.70 8.34 10.34
CA HIS A 218 13.57 8.55 11.50
C HIS A 218 14.87 9.29 11.14
N ASP A 219 15.54 8.86 10.08
CA ASP A 219 16.79 9.47 9.62
C ASP A 219 16.57 10.91 9.12
N ALA A 220 15.40 11.17 8.53
CA ALA A 220 15.04 12.48 8.00
C ALA A 220 14.68 13.48 9.12
N THR A 221 13.92 13.06 10.14
CA THR A 221 13.55 13.90 11.28
C THR A 221 14.79 14.33 12.09
N ALA A 222 15.77 13.42 12.26
CA ALA A 222 17.04 13.73 12.91
C ALA A 222 17.84 14.85 12.22
N ARG A 223 17.59 15.11 10.93
CA ARG A 223 18.26 16.17 10.15
C ARG A 223 17.45 17.47 10.05
N LEU A 224 16.14 17.41 10.23
CA LEU A 224 15.25 18.57 10.11
C LEU A 224 15.22 19.45 11.36
N ASP A 225 15.73 18.97 12.50
CA ASP A 225 15.71 19.66 13.80
C ASP A 225 14.30 20.21 14.14
N LEU A 226 13.34 19.29 14.25
CA LEU A 226 11.93 19.62 14.45
C LEU A 226 11.71 20.35 15.78
N SER A 227 10.97 21.45 15.73
CA SER A 227 10.53 22.17 16.93
C SER A 227 9.41 21.42 17.63
N ASP A 228 9.32 21.55 18.95
CA ASP A 228 8.17 21.07 19.72
C ASP A 228 6.88 21.83 19.33
N ASN A 229 5.71 21.23 19.53
CA ASN A 229 4.40 21.80 19.22
C ASN A 229 4.29 22.25 17.74
N SER A 230 4.72 21.40 16.83
CA SER A 230 4.83 21.70 15.39
C SER A 230 4.04 20.71 14.53
N LEU A 231 4.04 20.96 13.21
CA LEU A 231 3.38 20.13 12.22
C LEU A 231 4.42 19.56 11.24
N LEU A 232 4.48 18.24 11.13
CA LEU A 232 5.30 17.54 10.15
C LEU A 232 4.41 16.93 9.08
N PHE A 233 4.64 17.32 7.82
CA PHE A 233 4.06 16.64 6.68
C PHE A 233 5.07 15.67 6.09
N ILE A 234 4.64 14.45 5.82
CA ILE A 234 5.36 13.47 5.04
C ILE A 234 4.65 13.36 3.69
N GLU A 235 5.23 13.90 2.63
CA GLU A 235 4.75 13.66 1.27
C GLU A 235 5.35 12.35 0.77
N ASN A 236 4.54 11.28 0.74
CA ASN A 236 5.01 9.95 0.34
C ASN A 236 5.15 9.83 -1.18
N VAL A 237 5.82 8.77 -1.62
CA VAL A 237 5.93 8.42 -3.04
C VAL A 237 4.52 8.27 -3.64
N GLY A 238 4.33 8.74 -4.88
CA GLY A 238 3.07 8.58 -5.60
C GLY A 238 2.74 7.10 -5.86
N ASN A 239 2.06 6.45 -4.92
CA ASN A 239 1.59 5.09 -4.99
C ASN A 239 0.42 4.84 -4.02
N LEU A 240 -0.63 4.14 -4.48
CA LEU A 240 -1.78 3.73 -3.65
C LEU A 240 -1.70 2.28 -3.17
N VAL A 241 -0.62 1.55 -3.46
CA VAL A 241 -0.45 0.15 -3.06
C VAL A 241 0.57 0.05 -1.93
N CYS A 242 1.86 0.24 -2.22
CA CYS A 242 2.92 -0.01 -1.26
C CYS A 242 2.76 0.77 0.06
N PRO A 243 2.47 2.09 0.05
CA PRO A 243 2.44 2.87 1.30
C PRO A 243 1.28 2.52 2.23
N ALA A 244 0.30 1.72 1.78
CA ALA A 244 -0.84 1.31 2.61
C ALA A 244 -0.40 0.41 3.77
N SER A 245 0.61 -0.45 3.56
CA SER A 245 1.07 -1.42 4.55
C SER A 245 2.18 -0.89 5.47
N PHE A 246 2.73 0.31 5.21
CA PHE A 246 3.85 0.86 5.96
C PHE A 246 3.40 2.02 6.84
N ASP A 247 3.43 1.77 8.15
CA ASP A 247 3.33 2.76 9.20
C ASP A 247 4.66 3.50 9.35
N LEU A 248 4.62 4.83 9.44
CA LEU A 248 5.80 5.68 9.59
C LEU A 248 5.90 6.31 10.98
N GLY A 249 4.92 6.04 11.84
CA GLY A 249 4.70 6.74 13.11
C GLY A 249 3.83 7.97 12.97
N GLU A 250 3.20 8.20 11.81
CA GLU A 250 2.26 9.30 11.62
C GLU A 250 1.03 9.18 12.54
N ARG A 251 0.39 10.31 12.85
CA ARG A 251 -0.90 10.31 13.55
C ARG A 251 -2.05 10.05 12.59
N HIS A 252 -1.97 10.60 11.38
CA HIS A 252 -2.99 10.39 10.34
C HIS A 252 -2.38 10.15 8.97
N LYS A 253 -2.95 9.18 8.27
CA LYS A 253 -2.70 8.97 6.84
C LYS A 253 -3.79 9.69 6.04
N VAL A 254 -3.35 10.57 5.15
CA VAL A 254 -4.20 11.48 4.35
C VAL A 254 -4.15 11.03 2.89
N ALA A 255 -5.23 10.42 2.41
CA ALA A 255 -5.34 10.01 1.01
C ALA A 255 -5.70 11.21 0.14
N VAL A 256 -4.88 11.54 -0.86
CA VAL A 256 -5.20 12.56 -1.86
C VAL A 256 -5.62 11.86 -3.14
N LEU A 257 -6.87 12.04 -3.56
CA LEU A 257 -7.42 11.48 -4.79
C LEU A 257 -7.85 12.62 -5.71
N SER A 258 -7.41 12.62 -6.97
CA SER A 258 -7.83 13.60 -7.97
C SER A 258 -9.07 13.14 -8.73
N VAL A 259 -9.99 14.06 -9.03
CA VAL A 259 -11.18 13.78 -9.88
C VAL A 259 -10.82 13.30 -11.30
N THR A 260 -9.56 13.44 -11.71
CA THR A 260 -9.03 12.93 -12.99
C THR A 260 -8.72 11.43 -12.98
N GLU A 261 -8.82 10.76 -11.82
CA GLU A 261 -8.42 9.36 -11.66
C GLU A 261 -9.59 8.39 -11.78
N GLY A 262 -10.83 8.87 -11.72
CA GLY A 262 -12.04 8.05 -11.74
C GLY A 262 -12.56 7.67 -10.35
N GLU A 263 -13.89 7.59 -10.23
CA GLU A 263 -14.63 7.44 -8.98
C GLU A 263 -14.52 6.05 -8.34
N ASP A 264 -14.02 5.05 -9.09
CA ASP A 264 -13.86 3.66 -8.66
C ASP A 264 -12.54 3.38 -7.92
N LYS A 265 -11.66 4.39 -7.81
CA LYS A 265 -10.34 4.25 -7.19
C LYS A 265 -10.37 3.71 -5.76
N PRO A 266 -11.31 4.10 -4.89
CA PRO A 266 -11.36 3.53 -3.55
C PRO A 266 -11.53 2.02 -3.53
N LEU A 267 -12.40 1.47 -4.39
CA LEU A 267 -12.63 0.03 -4.49
C LEU A 267 -11.45 -0.71 -5.13
N LYS A 268 -10.70 -0.04 -6.01
CA LYS A 268 -9.51 -0.61 -6.66
C LYS A 268 -8.28 -0.65 -5.75
N TYR A 269 -8.20 0.21 -4.75
CA TYR A 269 -7.08 0.29 -3.80
C TYR A 269 -7.56 0.23 -2.35
N PRO A 270 -8.34 -0.81 -1.96
CA PRO A 270 -9.10 -0.80 -0.73
C PRO A 270 -8.20 -0.69 0.51
N HIS A 271 -7.01 -1.30 0.50
CA HIS A 271 -6.07 -1.21 1.63
C HIS A 271 -5.65 0.23 1.94
N MET A 272 -5.45 1.07 0.92
CA MET A 272 -5.06 2.46 1.13
C MET A 272 -6.18 3.28 1.77
N PHE A 273 -7.40 3.16 1.24
CA PHE A 273 -8.54 3.91 1.74
C PHE A 273 -9.06 3.37 3.08
N ALA A 274 -8.84 2.08 3.37
CA ALA A 274 -9.05 1.50 4.70
C ALA A 274 -8.08 2.07 5.74
N ALA A 275 -6.82 2.31 5.36
CA ALA A 275 -5.80 2.85 6.26
C ALA A 275 -5.81 4.38 6.42
N ALA A 276 -6.57 5.10 5.59
CA ALA A 276 -6.63 6.57 5.62
C ALA A 276 -7.76 7.07 6.52
N ASP A 277 -7.48 8.06 7.36
CA ASP A 277 -8.50 8.71 8.22
C ASP A 277 -9.33 9.72 7.43
N ILE A 278 -8.72 10.32 6.42
CA ILE A 278 -9.31 11.37 5.60
C ILE A 278 -8.87 11.23 4.14
N MET A 279 -9.83 11.43 3.24
CA MET A 279 -9.62 11.58 1.82
C MET A 279 -9.83 13.05 1.41
N LEU A 280 -8.84 13.62 0.73
CA LEU A 280 -8.94 14.90 0.05
C LEU A 280 -9.23 14.64 -1.43
N LEU A 281 -10.47 14.89 -1.86
CA LEU A 281 -10.86 14.81 -3.26
C LEU A 281 -10.43 16.10 -3.96
N ASN A 282 -9.27 16.07 -4.62
CA ASN A 282 -8.59 17.22 -5.18
C ASN A 282 -8.97 17.49 -6.64
N LYS A 283 -8.65 18.72 -7.09
CA LYS A 283 -8.88 19.25 -8.44
C LYS A 283 -10.36 19.34 -8.82
N ILE A 284 -11.22 19.62 -7.86
CA ILE A 284 -12.67 19.76 -8.11
C ILE A 284 -13.00 20.88 -9.09
N ASP A 285 -12.09 21.83 -9.30
CA ASP A 285 -12.18 22.86 -10.35
C ASP A 285 -12.22 22.27 -11.78
N LEU A 286 -11.85 21.00 -11.94
CA LEU A 286 -11.93 20.28 -13.21
C LEU A 286 -13.25 19.56 -13.46
N LEU A 287 -14.14 19.44 -12.46
CA LEU A 287 -15.42 18.75 -12.59
C LEU A 287 -16.27 19.21 -13.79
N PRO A 288 -16.34 20.51 -14.15
CA PRO A 288 -17.10 20.95 -15.33
C PRO A 288 -16.60 20.38 -16.67
N TYR A 289 -15.39 19.79 -16.70
CA TYR A 289 -14.75 19.25 -17.90
C TYR A 289 -14.64 17.72 -17.88
N LEU A 290 -15.13 17.06 -16.82
CA LEU A 290 -14.99 15.64 -16.59
C LEU A 290 -16.35 14.98 -16.40
N ASN A 291 -16.49 13.74 -16.85
CA ASN A 291 -17.60 12.89 -16.47
C ASN A 291 -17.18 12.12 -15.21
N PHE A 292 -17.27 12.77 -14.05
CA PHE A 292 -16.90 12.20 -12.76
C PHE A 292 -18.06 12.37 -11.78
N ASP A 293 -18.45 11.28 -11.13
CA ASP A 293 -19.49 11.30 -10.10
C ASP A 293 -18.85 11.40 -8.70
N VAL A 294 -18.96 12.59 -8.12
CA VAL A 294 -18.43 12.89 -6.78
C VAL A 294 -19.11 12.06 -5.70
N ASP A 295 -20.43 11.90 -5.78
CA ASP A 295 -21.19 11.18 -4.76
C ASP A 295 -20.88 9.68 -4.83
N ALA A 296 -20.74 9.11 -6.02
CA ALA A 296 -20.29 7.74 -6.21
C ALA A 296 -18.87 7.53 -5.65
N CYS A 297 -17.94 8.46 -5.89
CA CYS A 297 -16.59 8.38 -5.34
C CYS A 297 -16.59 8.38 -3.80
N ILE A 298 -17.40 9.26 -3.18
CA ILE A 298 -17.53 9.33 -1.73
C ILE A 298 -18.17 8.05 -1.17
N ALA A 299 -19.20 7.53 -1.84
CA ALA A 299 -19.85 6.29 -1.45
C ALA A 299 -18.88 5.09 -1.52
N ASN A 300 -18.08 5.00 -2.59
CA ASN A 300 -17.04 3.98 -2.74
C ASN A 300 -15.99 4.06 -1.62
N ALA A 301 -15.53 5.28 -1.28
CA ALA A 301 -14.59 5.48 -0.17
C ALA A 301 -15.18 5.03 1.17
N LYS A 302 -16.45 5.39 1.44
CA LYS A 302 -17.16 4.98 2.65
C LYS A 302 -17.51 3.50 2.71
N GLN A 303 -17.66 2.85 1.57
CA GLN A 303 -17.85 1.40 1.51
C GLN A 303 -16.59 0.66 1.98
N VAL A 304 -15.41 1.18 1.64
CA VAL A 304 -14.13 0.63 2.11
C VAL A 304 -13.85 1.01 3.56
N ASN A 305 -14.06 2.27 3.92
CA ASN A 305 -13.85 2.78 5.27
C ASN A 305 -15.04 3.65 5.70
N PRO A 306 -15.99 3.11 6.49
CA PRO A 306 -17.17 3.86 6.93
C PRO A 306 -16.87 5.13 7.74
N ASN A 307 -15.68 5.22 8.33
CA ASN A 307 -15.25 6.33 9.18
C ASN A 307 -14.43 7.39 8.42
N ILE A 308 -14.09 7.16 7.15
CA ILE A 308 -13.25 8.09 6.39
C ILE A 308 -13.96 9.44 6.24
N GLN A 309 -13.24 10.50 6.63
CA GLN A 309 -13.69 11.87 6.37
C GLN A 309 -13.38 12.23 4.92
N VAL A 310 -14.21 13.03 4.28
CA VAL A 310 -13.95 13.49 2.91
C VAL A 310 -14.09 14.99 2.81
N ILE A 311 -13.05 15.64 2.28
CA ILE A 311 -13.06 17.07 1.96
C ILE A 311 -12.78 17.23 0.47
N GLN A 312 -13.68 17.93 -0.21
CA GLN A 312 -13.51 18.34 -1.60
C GLN A 312 -12.61 19.57 -1.62
N VAL A 313 -11.54 19.53 -2.42
CA VAL A 313 -10.57 20.62 -2.51
C VAL A 313 -10.18 20.95 -3.95
N SER A 314 -9.93 22.22 -4.22
CA SER A 314 -9.12 22.65 -5.35
C SER A 314 -7.91 23.38 -4.79
N ALA A 315 -6.76 22.70 -4.74
CA ALA A 315 -5.53 23.33 -4.26
C ALA A 315 -5.18 24.60 -5.07
N THR A 316 -5.42 24.59 -6.38
CA THR A 316 -5.08 25.69 -7.29
C THR A 316 -6.05 26.86 -7.24
N ARG A 317 -7.32 26.62 -6.89
CA ARG A 317 -8.35 27.68 -6.79
C ARG A 317 -8.66 28.09 -5.36
N GLY A 318 -8.21 27.31 -4.38
CA GLY A 318 -8.42 27.55 -2.95
C GLY A 318 -9.76 27.02 -2.42
N GLU A 319 -10.67 26.53 -3.28
CA GLU A 319 -11.94 25.95 -2.83
C GLU A 319 -11.69 24.76 -1.91
N GLY A 320 -12.40 24.70 -0.77
CA GLY A 320 -12.25 23.64 0.22
C GLY A 320 -10.97 23.70 1.08
N MET A 321 -9.99 24.56 0.76
CA MET A 321 -8.76 24.66 1.54
C MET A 321 -9.02 25.13 2.98
N ASP A 322 -10.00 26.02 3.20
CA ASP A 322 -10.34 26.47 4.55
C ASP A 322 -10.92 25.33 5.41
N ALA A 323 -11.69 24.41 4.82
CA ALA A 323 -12.20 23.23 5.52
C ALA A 323 -11.06 22.26 5.87
N TRP A 324 -10.10 22.09 4.95
CA TRP A 324 -8.88 21.32 5.22
C TRP A 324 -8.05 21.92 6.36
N LEU A 325 -7.82 23.24 6.34
CA LEU A 325 -7.08 23.93 7.40
C LEU A 325 -7.81 23.87 8.76
N ALA A 326 -9.14 23.99 8.77
CA ALA A 326 -9.93 23.83 9.98
C ALA A 326 -9.81 22.41 10.54
N TRP A 327 -9.82 21.39 9.67
CA TRP A 327 -9.57 20.01 10.10
C TRP A 327 -8.17 19.88 10.76
N LEU A 328 -7.12 20.43 10.15
CA LEU A 328 -5.78 20.43 10.73
C LEU A 328 -5.74 21.10 12.12
N GLU A 329 -6.41 22.24 12.27
CA GLU A 329 -6.51 22.95 13.55
C GLU A 329 -7.19 22.09 14.62
N THR A 330 -8.26 21.36 14.29
CA THR A 330 -8.89 20.44 15.24
C THR A 330 -7.96 19.32 15.70
N GLN A 331 -7.10 18.80 14.83
CA GLN A 331 -6.15 17.74 15.18
C GLN A 331 -4.98 18.26 16.03
N LEU A 332 -4.56 19.52 15.83
CA LEU A 332 -3.55 20.16 16.66
C LEU A 332 -4.02 20.40 18.11
N CYS A 333 -5.33 20.51 18.33
CA CYS A 333 -5.92 20.72 19.65
C CYS A 333 -6.34 19.42 20.39
N ALA A 334 -6.25 18.26 19.74
CA ALA A 334 -6.79 16.99 20.22
C ALA A 334 -5.74 16.11 20.92
#